data_AF-A0A1L9SS88-F1
#
_entry.id   AF-A0A1L9SS88-F1
#
_cell.length_a   1.000
_cell.length_b   1.000
_cell.length_c   1.000
_cell.angle_alpha   90.00
_cell.angle_beta   90.00
_cell.angle_gamma   90.00
#
_symmetry.space_group_name_H-M   'P 1'
#
loop_
_entity.id
_entity.type
_entity.pdbx_description
1 polymer ?
#
loop_
_entity_poly.entity_id
_entity_poly.type
_entity_poly.pdbx_seq_one_letter_code
_entity_poly.pdbx_strand_id
1 'polypeptide(L)'
;MVLIVRLQIQLWKDLGLVNYQLTSSFNAIALCPNCHCQFDCGLDPGLVFIPTDLAYFLDFEVKDQERRRQAAALGEVLQRQVPSAETYRLHQITQGKVAANAIGGLYQPVVLKTYIMIGSPFDVTQFLQRPRQWHGAPLACLRRGFLILGGGRLGALSREQRLDLQRLRDLYFLSDKEGSVDETRRRAHPQTATAEEEGSEQAERQPKRQDRGLDEHDQGQQPPFWELGPEVTAEDAIRRFGPLIT
;
A
#
# COMPACT_ATOMS: atom_id res chain seq x y z
N MET A 1 13.90 -1.71 -3.42
CA MET A 1 13.02 -1.77 -4.61
C MET A 1 11.63 -1.22 -4.23
N VAL A 2 10.96 -0.51 -5.15
CA VAL A 2 9.70 0.20 -4.90
C VAL A 2 8.53 -0.78 -4.88
N LEU A 3 7.73 -0.72 -3.82
CA LEU A 3 6.39 -1.29 -3.74
C LEU A 3 5.45 -0.61 -4.77
N ILE A 4 5.53 -0.94 -6.06
CA ILE A 4 4.65 -0.37 -7.09
C ILE A 4 3.49 -1.33 -7.36
N VAL A 5 2.35 -1.02 -6.75
CA VAL A 5 1.06 -1.17 -7.44
C VAL A 5 0.59 0.27 -7.67
N ARG A 6 0.76 0.79 -8.89
CA ARG A 6 0.29 2.14 -9.27
C ARG A 6 -1.24 2.19 -9.34
N LEU A 7 -1.89 1.05 -9.53
CA LEU A 7 -3.34 0.93 -9.48
C LEU A 7 -3.81 1.30 -8.06
N GLN A 8 -4.80 2.20 -7.98
CA GLN A 8 -5.40 2.72 -6.76
C GLN A 8 -4.55 3.69 -5.93
N ILE A 9 -3.34 4.09 -6.34
CA ILE A 9 -2.55 4.98 -5.48
C ILE A 9 -3.21 6.35 -5.26
N GLN A 10 -3.96 6.82 -6.26
CA GLN A 10 -4.73 8.05 -6.14
C GLN A 10 -5.81 7.94 -5.07
N LEU A 11 -6.57 6.84 -5.06
CA LEU A 11 -7.56 6.55 -4.01
C LEU A 11 -6.94 6.60 -2.61
N TRP A 12 -5.77 6.01 -2.44
CA TRP A 12 -5.08 6.02 -1.14
C TRP A 12 -4.64 7.44 -0.73
N LYS A 13 -4.20 8.27 -1.68
CA LYS A 13 -3.89 9.68 -1.43
C LYS A 13 -5.13 10.49 -1.06
N ASP A 14 -6.22 10.30 -1.81
CA ASP A 14 -7.50 10.99 -1.59
C ASP A 14 -8.09 10.65 -0.22
N LEU A 15 -7.86 9.43 0.27
CA LEU A 15 -8.23 8.98 1.62
C LEU A 15 -7.24 9.40 2.72
N GLY A 16 -6.17 10.15 2.40
CA GLY A 16 -5.16 10.57 3.38
C GLY A 16 -4.31 9.43 3.96
N LEU A 17 -4.24 8.28 3.26
CA LEU A 17 -3.52 7.08 3.71
C LEU A 17 -2.03 7.08 3.30
N VAL A 18 -1.58 8.05 2.50
CA VAL A 18 -0.19 8.13 2.03
C VAL A 18 0.50 9.35 2.62
N ASN A 19 1.35 9.13 3.63
CA ASN A 19 2.14 10.17 4.31
C ASN A 19 3.63 10.17 3.91
N TYR A 20 3.98 9.52 2.80
CA TYR A 20 5.35 9.37 2.30
C TYR A 20 5.39 9.52 0.78
N GLN A 21 6.56 9.86 0.24
CA GLN A 21 6.78 9.85 -1.21
C GLN A 21 7.00 8.41 -1.69
N LEU A 22 6.31 8.01 -2.77
CA LEU A 22 6.34 6.64 -3.28
C LEU A 22 7.71 6.22 -3.82
N THR A 23 8.51 7.18 -4.25
CA THR A 23 9.88 7.00 -4.74
C THR A 23 10.92 7.05 -3.61
N SER A 24 10.52 7.38 -2.38
CA SER A 24 11.44 7.47 -1.26
C SER A 24 11.85 6.10 -0.72
N SER A 25 12.94 6.09 0.05
CA SER A 25 13.40 4.92 0.81
C SER A 25 12.33 4.37 1.79
N PHE A 26 11.37 5.19 2.23
CA PHE A 26 10.28 4.71 3.10
C PHE A 26 9.35 3.69 2.42
N ASN A 27 9.35 3.61 1.09
CA ASN A 27 8.59 2.64 0.31
C ASN A 27 9.48 1.52 -0.26
N ALA A 28 10.70 1.37 0.27
CA ALA A 28 11.70 0.45 -0.26
C ALA A 28 12.10 -0.60 0.77
N ILE A 29 12.12 -1.85 0.32
CA ILE A 29 12.70 -2.98 1.07
C ILE A 29 13.83 -3.61 0.24
N ALA A 30 14.88 -4.06 0.92
CA ALA A 30 15.98 -4.82 0.33
C ALA A 30 15.66 -6.31 0.43
N LEU A 31 15.72 -7.02 -0.70
CA LEU A 31 15.38 -8.43 -0.83
C LEU A 31 16.41 -9.12 -1.72
N CYS A 32 16.67 -10.40 -1.47
CA CYS A 32 17.43 -11.23 -2.41
C CYS A 32 16.62 -11.44 -3.71
N PRO A 33 17.26 -11.83 -4.83
CA PRO A 33 16.59 -12.00 -6.12
C PRO A 33 15.34 -12.89 -6.06
N ASN A 34 15.37 -14.00 -5.32
CA ASN A 34 14.22 -14.90 -5.21
C ASN A 34 13.06 -14.26 -4.44
N CYS A 35 13.33 -13.66 -3.27
CA CYS A 35 12.30 -12.98 -2.48
C CYS A 35 11.72 -11.78 -3.23
N HIS A 36 12.55 -11.07 -3.98
CA HIS A 36 12.14 -9.95 -4.82
C HIS A 36 11.10 -10.38 -5.87
N CYS A 37 11.38 -11.42 -6.65
CA CYS A 37 10.44 -11.95 -7.64
C CYS A 37 9.08 -12.35 -7.03
N GLN A 38 9.12 -12.90 -5.81
CA GLN A 38 7.92 -13.41 -5.14
C GLN A 38 7.12 -12.32 -4.45
N PHE A 39 7.78 -11.25 -4.04
CA PHE A 39 7.13 -10.07 -3.49
C PHE A 39 6.47 -9.20 -4.56
N ASP A 40 7.09 -9.12 -5.74
CA ASP A 40 6.58 -8.32 -6.86
C ASP A 40 5.51 -9.02 -7.69
N CYS A 41 5.37 -10.35 -7.54
CA CYS A 41 4.32 -11.11 -8.23
C CYS A 41 2.93 -10.65 -7.78
N GLY A 42 2.29 -9.78 -8.57
CA GLY A 42 1.01 -9.16 -8.21
C GLY A 42 -0.19 -10.12 -8.22
N LEU A 43 -0.17 -11.15 -9.07
CA LEU A 43 -1.28 -12.11 -9.21
C LEU A 43 -1.24 -13.22 -8.15
N ASP A 44 -0.04 -13.69 -7.82
CA ASP A 44 0.15 -14.77 -6.86
C ASP A 44 1.45 -14.56 -6.06
N PRO A 45 1.47 -13.58 -5.13
CA PRO A 45 2.66 -13.29 -4.35
C PRO A 45 3.08 -14.51 -3.52
N GLY A 46 4.39 -14.76 -3.46
CA GLY A 46 4.96 -15.79 -2.59
C GLY A 46 5.43 -15.25 -1.25
N LEU A 47 5.66 -13.94 -1.16
CA LEU A 47 6.15 -13.27 0.04
C LEU A 47 5.42 -11.95 0.23
N VAL A 48 5.09 -11.64 1.46
CA VAL A 48 4.55 -10.35 1.90
C VAL A 48 5.12 -10.00 3.27
N PHE A 49 5.06 -8.73 3.63
CA PHE A 49 5.41 -8.26 4.97
C PHE A 49 4.14 -7.68 5.59
N ILE A 50 3.97 -7.85 6.90
CA ILE A 50 2.86 -7.28 7.68
C ILE A 50 3.46 -6.72 8.98
N PRO A 51 2.99 -5.58 9.52
CA PRO A 51 3.40 -5.14 10.85
C PRO A 51 3.14 -6.21 11.90
N THR A 52 4.08 -6.40 12.83
CA THR A 52 3.93 -7.39 13.92
C THR A 52 2.83 -7.02 14.92
N ASP A 53 2.52 -5.73 15.06
CA ASP A 53 1.50 -5.22 15.99
C ASP A 53 0.40 -4.51 15.19
N LEU A 54 -0.56 -5.28 14.69
CA LEU A 54 -1.72 -4.76 13.95
C LEU A 54 -2.70 -4.01 14.86
N ALA A 55 -2.79 -4.40 16.14
CA ALA A 55 -3.63 -3.75 17.14
C ALA A 55 -3.30 -2.26 17.28
N TYR A 56 -2.00 -1.90 17.25
CA TYR A 56 -1.58 -0.49 17.22
C TYR A 56 -2.24 0.32 16.09
N PHE A 57 -2.31 -0.24 14.88
CA PHE A 57 -2.90 0.46 13.72
C PHE A 57 -4.41 0.56 13.82
N LEU A 58 -5.06 -0.49 14.36
CA LEU A 58 -6.49 -0.49 14.64
C LEU A 58 -6.85 0.61 15.66
N ASP A 59 -6.15 0.64 16.78
CA ASP A 59 -6.38 1.62 17.84
C ASP A 59 -6.11 3.05 17.36
N PHE A 60 -5.08 3.23 16.53
CA PHE A 60 -4.78 4.52 15.93
C PHE A 60 -5.94 4.99 15.03
N GLU A 61 -6.41 4.14 14.11
CA GLU A 61 -7.48 4.52 13.18
C GLU A 61 -8.79 4.78 13.91
N VAL A 62 -9.16 3.97 14.92
CA VAL A 62 -10.37 4.20 15.71
C VAL A 62 -10.31 5.55 16.43
N LYS A 63 -9.16 5.89 17.02
CA LYS A 63 -8.96 7.20 17.67
C LYS A 63 -9.01 8.35 16.66
N ASP A 64 -8.41 8.18 15.48
CA ASP A 64 -8.43 9.21 14.44
C ASP A 64 -9.84 9.43 13.86
N GLN A 65 -10.62 8.37 13.66
CA GLN A 65 -12.01 8.46 13.24
C GLN A 65 -12.86 9.22 14.26
N GLU A 66 -12.71 8.92 15.55
CA GLU A 66 -13.43 9.63 16.60
C GLU A 66 -13.02 11.11 16.67
N ARG A 67 -11.72 11.42 16.53
CA ARG A 67 -11.20 12.79 16.44
C ARG A 67 -11.83 13.55 15.27
N ARG A 68 -11.90 12.94 14.08
CA ARG A 68 -12.53 13.53 12.89
C ARG A 68 -14.04 13.72 13.08
N ARG A 69 -14.73 12.76 13.70
CA ARG A 69 -16.16 12.83 14.01
C ARG A 69 -16.48 13.98 14.96
N GLN A 70 -15.69 14.16 16.02
CA GLN A 70 -15.87 15.24 16.98
C GLN A 70 -15.65 16.62 16.33
N ALA A 71 -14.62 16.76 15.50
CA ALA A 71 -14.38 17.98 14.75
C ALA A 71 -15.51 18.29 13.75
N ALA A 72 -16.01 17.26 13.05
CA ALA A 72 -17.12 17.41 12.12
C ALA A 72 -18.41 17.84 12.84
N ALA A 73 -18.66 17.37 14.06
CA ALA A 73 -19.79 17.83 14.89
C ALA A 73 -19.67 19.31 15.27
N LEU A 74 -18.46 19.87 15.29
CA LEU A 74 -18.17 21.29 15.49
C LEU A 74 -18.11 22.08 14.17
N GLY A 75 -18.36 21.43 13.02
CA GLY A 75 -18.29 22.04 11.69
C GLY A 75 -16.88 22.13 11.09
N GLU A 76 -15.88 21.52 11.72
CA GLU A 76 -14.50 21.48 11.24
C GLU A 76 -14.23 20.22 10.42
N VAL A 77 -13.47 20.35 9.33
CA VAL A 77 -13.03 19.21 8.51
C VAL A 77 -11.54 18.96 8.75
N LEU A 78 -11.24 17.93 9.53
CA LEU A 78 -9.86 17.51 9.79
C LEU A 78 -9.39 16.45 8.81
N GLN A 79 -8.13 16.57 8.39
CA GLN A 79 -7.46 15.54 7.60
C GLN A 79 -7.20 14.28 8.42
N ARG A 80 -7.32 13.11 7.78
CA ARG A 80 -6.96 11.81 8.37
C ARG A 80 -5.50 11.82 8.79
N GLN A 81 -5.22 11.31 9.98
CA GLN A 81 -3.85 11.02 10.41
C GLN A 81 -3.57 9.52 10.23
N VAL A 82 -2.32 9.17 9.94
CA VAL A 82 -1.86 7.79 9.87
C VAL A 82 -0.52 7.64 10.60
N PRO A 83 -0.22 6.46 11.16
CA PRO A 83 1.07 6.24 11.81
C PRO A 83 2.24 6.42 10.83
N SER A 84 3.29 7.09 11.31
CA SER A 84 4.57 7.14 10.60
C SER A 84 5.45 5.95 11.00
N ALA A 85 6.53 5.73 10.25
CA ALA A 85 7.54 4.74 10.62
C ALA A 85 8.14 5.02 12.01
N GLU A 86 8.32 6.30 12.34
CA GLU A 86 8.86 6.74 13.61
C GLU A 86 7.89 6.51 14.78
N THR A 87 6.61 6.88 14.62
CA THR A 87 5.63 6.69 15.70
C THR A 87 5.43 5.20 16.00
N TYR A 88 5.43 4.36 14.96
CA TYR A 88 5.34 2.91 15.13
C TYR A 88 6.58 2.34 15.83
N ARG A 89 7.79 2.78 15.45
CA ARG A 89 9.03 2.41 16.13
C ARG A 89 9.00 2.82 17.61
N LEU A 90 8.63 4.05 17.92
CA LEU A 90 8.59 4.57 19.30
C LEU A 90 7.57 3.82 20.17
N HIS A 91 6.42 3.47 19.62
CA HIS A 91 5.44 2.60 20.28
C HIS A 91 6.08 1.27 20.70
N GLN A 92 6.81 0.62 19.78
CA GLN A 92 7.45 -0.66 20.06
C GLN A 92 8.65 -0.56 21.02
N ILE A 93 9.37 0.56 21.01
CA ILE A 93 10.40 0.86 22.02
C ILE A 93 9.77 0.98 23.41
N THR A 94 8.68 1.74 23.53
CA THR A 94 7.94 1.92 24.79
C THR A 94 7.42 0.60 25.35
N GLN A 95 7.03 -0.33 24.48
CA GLN A 95 6.62 -1.69 24.85
C GLN A 95 7.78 -2.65 25.14
N GLY A 96 9.04 -2.23 24.98
CA GLY A 96 10.22 -3.09 25.13
C GLY A 96 10.36 -4.17 24.05
N LYS A 97 9.63 -4.07 22.94
CA LYS A 97 9.69 -5.02 21.81
C LYS A 97 10.91 -4.76 20.92
N VAL A 98 11.41 -3.52 20.90
CA VAL A 98 12.47 -3.06 20.02
C VAL A 98 13.47 -2.21 20.81
N ALA A 99 14.76 -2.34 20.51
CA ALA A 99 15.80 -1.54 21.17
C ALA A 99 15.71 -0.05 20.80
N ALA A 100 16.13 0.83 21.70
CA ALA A 100 16.07 2.29 21.49
C ALA A 100 16.85 2.77 20.26
N ASN A 101 17.90 2.05 19.85
CA ASN A 101 18.72 2.34 18.69
C ASN A 101 18.24 1.66 17.39
N ALA A 102 17.05 1.07 17.39
CA ALA A 102 16.53 0.38 16.21
C ALA A 102 16.27 1.32 15.02
N ILE A 103 16.44 0.76 13.83
CA ILE A 103 16.28 1.51 12.58
C ILE A 103 14.81 1.75 12.23
N GLY A 104 13.90 0.97 12.80
CA GLY A 104 12.47 1.03 12.49
C GLY A 104 11.64 0.05 13.31
N GLY A 105 10.36 -0.06 12.98
CA GLY A 105 9.45 -1.03 13.61
C GLY A 105 9.67 -2.46 13.12
N LEU A 106 9.09 -3.42 13.81
CA LEU A 106 9.12 -4.85 13.49
C LEU A 106 7.98 -5.22 12.54
N TYR A 107 8.36 -5.91 11.48
CA TYR A 107 7.49 -6.46 10.46
C TYR A 107 7.74 -7.94 10.30
N GLN A 108 6.67 -8.69 10.17
CA GLN A 108 6.64 -10.13 10.00
C GLN A 108 6.62 -10.46 8.51
N PRO A 109 7.65 -11.15 7.98
CA PRO A 109 7.57 -11.75 6.66
C PRO A 109 6.61 -12.93 6.71
N VAL A 110 5.69 -13.01 5.76
CA VAL A 110 4.76 -14.14 5.62
C VAL A 110 5.02 -14.81 4.28
N VAL A 111 5.47 -16.06 4.35
CA VAL A 111 5.71 -16.91 3.19
C VAL A 111 4.38 -17.56 2.80
N LEU A 112 3.87 -17.19 1.62
CA LEU A 112 2.56 -17.62 1.12
C LEU A 112 2.66 -18.91 0.29
N LYS A 113 3.83 -19.19 -0.29
CA LYS A 113 4.13 -20.43 -1.01
C LYS A 113 5.60 -20.79 -0.87
N THR A 114 5.92 -22.07 -1.00
CA THR A 114 7.30 -22.53 -1.03
C THR A 114 7.93 -22.18 -2.37
N TYR A 115 8.97 -21.35 -2.35
CA TYR A 115 9.74 -20.95 -3.54
C TYR A 115 11.26 -20.98 -3.30
N ILE A 116 11.68 -21.32 -2.08
CA ILE A 116 13.08 -21.46 -1.69
C ILE A 116 13.34 -22.93 -1.40
N MET A 117 14.46 -23.45 -1.90
CA MET A 117 14.93 -24.82 -1.63
C MET A 117 13.87 -25.90 -1.90
N ILE A 118 13.16 -25.80 -3.02
CA ILE A 118 12.16 -26.79 -3.44
C ILE A 118 12.82 -28.18 -3.52
N GLY A 119 12.25 -29.17 -2.83
CA GLY A 119 12.78 -30.54 -2.77
C GLY A 119 13.87 -30.79 -1.72
N SER A 120 14.24 -29.76 -0.95
CA SER A 120 15.13 -29.91 0.20
C SER A 120 14.38 -30.47 1.42
N PRO A 121 15.02 -31.32 2.25
CA PRO A 121 14.46 -31.74 3.53
C PRO A 121 14.46 -30.63 4.58
N PHE A 122 15.14 -29.51 4.32
CA PHE A 122 15.24 -28.38 5.25
C PHE A 122 14.12 -27.36 5.01
N ASP A 123 13.24 -27.20 6.00
CA ASP A 123 12.25 -26.12 6.01
C ASP A 123 12.87 -24.82 6.55
N VAL A 124 13.24 -23.92 5.64
CA VAL A 124 13.74 -22.58 5.98
C VAL A 124 12.62 -21.57 6.24
N THR A 125 11.35 -21.97 6.11
CA THR A 125 10.20 -21.07 6.26
C THR A 125 10.20 -20.40 7.62
N GLN A 126 10.50 -21.14 8.69
CA GLN A 126 10.58 -20.58 10.05
C GLN A 126 11.66 -19.50 10.18
N PHE A 127 12.78 -19.63 9.46
CA PHE A 127 13.83 -18.62 9.47
C PHE A 127 13.43 -17.36 8.70
N LEU A 128 12.75 -17.53 7.56
CA LEU A 128 12.26 -16.44 6.73
C LEU A 128 11.14 -15.67 7.43
N GLN A 129 10.30 -16.37 8.19
CA GLN A 129 9.23 -15.80 9.00
C GLN A 129 9.73 -15.28 10.36
N ARG A 130 10.99 -14.86 10.49
CA ARG A 130 11.40 -14.11 11.70
C ARG A 130 11.06 -12.63 11.53
N PRO A 131 10.49 -11.95 12.55
CA PRO A 131 10.32 -10.52 12.52
C PRO A 131 11.62 -9.78 12.17
N ARG A 132 11.52 -8.78 11.29
CA ARG A 132 12.63 -7.94 10.84
C ARG A 132 12.32 -6.48 11.10
N GLN A 133 13.36 -5.71 11.43
CA GLN A 133 13.24 -4.26 11.53
C GLN A 133 13.18 -3.66 10.13
N TRP A 134 12.29 -2.70 9.93
CA TRP A 134 12.22 -1.95 8.70
C TRP A 134 11.86 -0.49 8.98
N HIS A 135 12.62 0.41 8.38
CA HIS A 135 12.49 1.86 8.56
C HIS A 135 11.37 2.47 7.70
N GLY A 136 10.71 1.67 6.86
CA GLY A 136 9.70 2.15 5.93
C GLY A 136 8.35 2.48 6.55
N ALA A 137 7.54 3.18 5.75
CA ALA A 137 6.20 3.59 6.14
C ALA A 137 5.29 2.36 6.30
N PRO A 138 4.60 2.17 7.44
CA PRO A 138 3.78 0.99 7.65
C PRO A 138 2.69 0.78 6.60
N LEU A 139 2.09 1.87 6.10
CA LEU A 139 1.05 1.84 5.07
C LEU A 139 1.54 1.25 3.73
N ALA A 140 2.83 1.41 3.40
CA ALA A 140 3.40 0.77 2.22
C ALA A 140 3.32 -0.76 2.28
N CYS A 141 3.60 -1.30 3.46
CA CYS A 141 3.53 -2.73 3.77
C CYS A 141 2.08 -3.21 3.90
N LEU A 142 1.22 -2.47 4.60
CA LEU A 142 -0.21 -2.80 4.75
C LEU A 142 -0.96 -2.86 3.42
N ARG A 143 -0.61 -1.98 2.45
CA ARG A 143 -1.19 -2.04 1.09
C ARG A 143 -0.98 -3.39 0.42
N ARG A 144 0.19 -4.02 0.59
CA ARG A 144 0.41 -5.40 0.11
C ARG A 144 -0.30 -6.42 0.98
N GLY A 145 -0.32 -6.23 2.30
CA GLY A 145 -1.04 -7.09 3.23
C GLY A 145 -2.52 -7.23 2.89
N PHE A 146 -3.19 -6.14 2.50
CA PHE A 146 -4.61 -6.17 2.14
C PHE A 146 -4.91 -6.96 0.86
N LEU A 147 -3.96 -7.09 -0.08
CA LEU A 147 -4.15 -7.89 -1.29
C LEU A 147 -4.31 -9.38 -0.95
N ILE A 148 -3.69 -9.85 0.14
CA ILE A 148 -3.79 -11.24 0.59
C ILE A 148 -5.23 -11.61 0.98
N LEU A 149 -5.99 -10.65 1.52
CA LEU A 149 -7.37 -10.87 1.97
C LEU A 149 -8.30 -11.27 0.82
N GLY A 150 -7.97 -10.90 -0.42
CA GLY A 150 -8.70 -11.31 -1.62
C GLY A 150 -8.16 -12.58 -2.29
N GLY A 151 -7.05 -13.15 -1.80
CA GLY A 151 -6.36 -14.27 -2.43
C GLY A 151 -6.65 -15.63 -1.79
N GLY A 152 -6.42 -16.71 -2.54
CA GLY A 152 -6.59 -18.09 -2.04
C GLY A 152 -5.56 -18.53 -0.99
N ARG A 153 -4.48 -17.76 -0.77
CA ARG A 153 -3.40 -18.06 0.19
C ARG A 153 -3.66 -17.54 1.59
N LEU A 154 -4.90 -17.17 1.90
CA LEU A 154 -5.33 -16.64 3.19
C LEU A 154 -4.98 -17.55 4.39
N GLY A 155 -4.86 -18.86 4.15
CA GLY A 155 -4.45 -19.85 5.15
C GLY A 155 -3.02 -19.69 5.68
N ALA A 156 -2.17 -18.92 4.99
CA ALA A 156 -0.81 -18.61 5.47
C ALA A 156 -0.80 -17.59 6.63
N LEU A 157 -1.91 -16.87 6.86
CA LEU A 157 -2.06 -15.95 7.99
C LEU A 157 -2.70 -16.67 9.17
N SER A 158 -2.22 -16.36 10.38
CA SER A 158 -2.93 -16.75 11.60
C SER A 158 -4.34 -16.17 11.60
N ARG A 159 -5.27 -16.81 12.34
CA ARG A 159 -6.65 -16.34 12.43
C ARG A 159 -6.73 -14.89 12.92
N GLU A 160 -5.91 -14.53 13.91
CA GLU A 160 -5.84 -13.19 14.49
C GLU A 160 -5.37 -12.16 13.46
N GLN A 161 -4.20 -12.36 12.83
CA GLN A 161 -3.67 -11.46 11.80
C GLN A 161 -4.68 -11.20 10.69
N ARG A 162 -5.42 -12.24 10.30
CA ARG A 162 -6.40 -12.17 9.22
C ARG A 162 -7.62 -11.34 9.61
N LEU A 163 -8.12 -11.50 10.84
CA LEU A 163 -9.23 -10.70 11.37
C LEU A 163 -8.83 -9.25 11.57
N ASP A 164 -7.63 -9.01 12.11
CA ASP A 164 -7.14 -7.65 12.34
C ASP A 164 -6.87 -6.91 11.03
N LEU A 165 -6.24 -7.57 10.05
CA LEU A 165 -6.05 -6.99 8.71
C LEU A 165 -7.39 -6.69 8.04
N GLN A 166 -8.36 -7.60 8.15
CA GLN A 166 -9.69 -7.39 7.59
C GLN A 166 -10.37 -6.17 8.23
N ARG A 167 -10.35 -6.09 9.56
CA ARG A 167 -10.92 -4.97 10.31
C ARG A 167 -10.24 -3.65 9.95
N LEU A 168 -8.91 -3.65 9.84
CA LEU A 168 -8.15 -2.44 9.48
C LEU A 168 -8.47 -1.99 8.05
N ARG A 169 -8.58 -2.93 7.10
CA ARG A 169 -9.03 -2.64 5.73
C ARG A 169 -10.42 -1.99 5.74
N ASP A 170 -11.34 -2.57 6.50
CA ASP A 170 -12.72 -2.08 6.54
C ASP A 170 -12.79 -0.67 7.17
N LEU A 171 -12.00 -0.41 8.22
CA LEU A 171 -11.88 0.94 8.78
C LEU A 171 -11.34 1.97 7.77
N TYR A 172 -10.38 1.57 6.93
CA TYR A 172 -9.78 2.48 5.96
C TYR A 172 -10.67 2.81 4.77
N PHE A 173 -11.47 1.84 4.29
CA PHE A 173 -12.17 1.92 3.01
C PHE A 173 -13.70 1.82 3.08
N LEU A 174 -14.25 1.22 4.15
CA LEU A 174 -15.68 0.93 4.27
C LEU A 174 -16.37 1.71 5.40
N SER A 175 -15.62 2.30 6.34
CA SER A 175 -16.19 3.20 7.33
C SER A 175 -17.02 4.29 6.65
N ASP A 176 -18.29 4.36 7.03
CA ASP A 176 -19.32 5.16 6.37
C ASP A 176 -18.81 6.54 6.02
N LYS A 177 -19.09 6.93 4.77
CA LYS A 177 -18.82 8.25 4.18
C LYS A 177 -19.03 9.36 5.21
N GLU A 178 -17.94 9.76 5.87
CA GLU A 178 -17.88 11.01 6.61
C GLU A 178 -18.19 12.12 5.61
N GLY A 179 -19.39 12.69 5.71
CA GLY A 179 -19.82 13.90 5.01
C GLY A 179 -19.54 13.90 3.51
N SER A 180 -20.46 13.32 2.72
CA SER A 180 -20.55 13.59 1.28
C SER A 180 -20.69 15.10 1.03
N VAL A 181 -19.57 15.80 0.87
CA VAL A 181 -19.50 17.15 0.28
C VAL A 181 -20.05 17.14 -1.16
N ASP A 182 -20.28 15.95 -1.74
CA ASP A 182 -20.85 15.73 -3.07
C ASP A 182 -22.37 15.99 -3.17
N GLU A 183 -23.10 16.14 -2.04
CA GLU A 183 -24.53 16.55 -2.08
C GLU A 183 -24.68 18.02 -2.50
N THR A 184 -23.74 18.88 -2.13
CA THR A 184 -23.79 20.32 -2.45
C THR A 184 -23.51 20.58 -3.92
N ARG A 185 -22.72 19.72 -4.58
CA ARG A 185 -22.34 19.90 -6.00
C ARG A 185 -23.44 19.47 -6.96
N ARG A 186 -24.32 18.54 -6.56
CA ARG A 186 -25.43 18.04 -7.39
C ARG A 186 -26.67 18.93 -7.37
N ARG A 187 -26.83 19.79 -6.36
CA ARG A 187 -27.99 20.71 -6.26
C ARG A 187 -27.82 22.02 -7.03
N ALA A 188 -26.67 22.27 -7.64
CA ALA A 188 -26.35 23.53 -8.34
C ALA A 188 -26.49 23.46 -9.88
N HIS A 189 -27.25 22.52 -10.42
CA HIS A 189 -27.64 22.53 -11.84
C HIS A 189 -29.17 22.47 -11.98
N PRO A 190 -29.84 23.58 -12.32
CA PRO A 190 -31.20 23.54 -12.80
C PRO A 190 -31.17 22.90 -14.19
N GLN A 191 -31.72 21.68 -14.31
CA GLN A 191 -31.98 21.05 -15.60
C GLN A 191 -33.22 21.73 -16.21
N THR A 192 -33.00 22.57 -17.21
CA THR A 192 -34.01 22.95 -18.19
C THR A 192 -34.35 21.72 -19.04
N ALA A 193 -35.60 21.28 -18.92
CA ALA A 193 -36.21 20.30 -19.80
C ALA A 193 -36.54 20.92 -21.16
N THR A 194 -36.22 20.22 -22.24
CA THR A 194 -37.06 20.13 -23.45
C THR A 194 -36.71 18.84 -24.19
N ALA A 195 -37.75 18.08 -24.50
CA ALA A 195 -37.75 16.82 -25.22
C ALA A 195 -38.04 17.06 -26.72
N GLU A 196 -37.87 15.98 -27.50
CA GLU A 196 -38.48 15.69 -28.82
C GLU A 196 -37.88 16.46 -30.03
N GLU A 197 -37.65 15.90 -31.23
CA GLU A 197 -38.04 14.64 -31.88
C GLU A 197 -37.20 14.42 -33.18
N GLU A 198 -37.02 13.14 -33.54
CA GLU A 198 -36.91 12.44 -34.86
C GLU A 198 -36.30 13.06 -36.16
N GLY A 199 -35.59 12.21 -36.93
CA GLY A 199 -35.59 12.28 -38.42
C GLY A 199 -34.30 11.90 -39.19
N SER A 200 -34.22 10.63 -39.63
CA SER A 200 -33.53 10.00 -40.79
C SER A 200 -32.66 10.83 -41.79
N GLU A 201 -31.47 10.32 -42.18
CA GLU A 201 -31.16 9.84 -43.56
C GLU A 201 -29.67 9.43 -43.78
N GLN A 202 -29.47 8.47 -44.69
CA GLN A 202 -28.22 7.79 -45.08
C GLN A 202 -27.28 8.66 -45.94
N ALA A 203 -25.97 8.42 -45.87
CA ALA A 203 -25.09 8.39 -47.06
C ALA A 203 -23.72 7.74 -46.75
N GLU A 204 -23.41 6.69 -47.51
CA GLU A 204 -22.11 6.04 -47.62
C GLU A 204 -21.00 6.98 -48.10
N ARG A 205 -19.78 6.89 -47.52
CA ARG A 205 -18.50 6.98 -48.26
C ARG A 205 -17.39 6.20 -47.53
N GLN A 206 -16.96 5.09 -48.13
CA GLN A 206 -15.61 4.50 -47.98
C GLN A 206 -14.54 5.55 -48.44
N PRO A 207 -13.24 5.50 -48.03
CA PRO A 207 -12.40 4.32 -48.30
C PRO A 207 -11.13 4.10 -47.43
N LYS A 208 -10.41 3.03 -47.84
CA LYS A 208 -8.97 2.73 -47.67
C LYS A 208 -8.51 2.02 -46.39
N ARG A 209 -8.42 0.69 -46.54
CA ARG A 209 -7.41 -0.16 -45.91
C ARG A 209 -6.01 0.44 -46.13
N GLN A 210 -5.32 0.74 -45.03
CA GLN A 210 -3.87 0.79 -44.99
C GLN A 210 -3.42 -0.10 -43.83
N ASP A 211 -2.92 -1.26 -44.24
CA ASP A 211 -2.08 -2.15 -43.48
C ASP A 211 -0.74 -1.42 -43.22
N ARG A 212 -0.49 -1.04 -41.97
CA ARG A 212 0.84 -0.67 -41.47
C ARG A 212 0.95 -1.17 -40.04
N GLY A 213 1.77 -2.20 -39.89
CA GLY A 213 2.25 -2.67 -38.59
C GLY A 213 2.81 -1.51 -37.78
N LEU A 214 2.39 -1.46 -36.52
CA LEU A 214 2.99 -0.63 -35.51
C LEU A 214 3.75 -1.56 -34.57
N ASP A 215 5.04 -1.68 -34.85
CA ASP A 215 6.04 -1.90 -33.81
C ASP A 215 5.86 -0.77 -32.77
N GLU A 216 5.14 -1.06 -31.69
CA GLU A 216 5.17 -0.20 -30.51
C GLU A 216 6.53 -0.38 -29.83
N HIS A 217 7.43 0.52 -30.22
CA HIS A 217 8.61 0.88 -29.48
C HIS A 217 8.24 1.09 -28.00
N ASP A 218 8.71 0.15 -27.18
CA ASP A 218 8.90 0.25 -25.75
C ASP A 218 9.66 1.56 -25.44
N GLN A 219 8.90 2.64 -25.20
CA GLN A 219 9.47 3.89 -24.74
C GLN A 219 9.87 3.71 -23.29
N GLY A 220 11.17 3.49 -23.13
CA GLY A 220 11.89 3.27 -21.90
C GLY A 220 11.31 4.07 -20.73
N GLN A 221 10.69 3.32 -19.82
CA GLN A 221 10.48 3.78 -18.45
C GLN A 221 11.85 4.12 -17.89
N GLN A 222 12.15 5.42 -17.77
CA GLN A 222 13.30 5.86 -16.99
C GLN A 222 13.23 5.17 -15.62
N PRO A 223 14.32 4.54 -15.15
CA PRO A 223 14.33 3.92 -13.85
C PRO A 223 14.01 5.00 -12.81
N PRO A 224 13.17 4.70 -11.81
CA PRO A 224 12.80 5.68 -10.79
C PRO A 224 14.09 6.23 -10.16
N PHE A 225 14.30 7.54 -10.30
CA PHE A 225 15.41 8.25 -9.69
C PHE A 225 15.23 8.20 -8.18
N TRP A 226 16.12 7.47 -7.50
CA TRP A 226 16.09 7.29 -6.06
C TRP A 226 16.64 8.53 -5.38
N GLU A 227 15.78 9.24 -4.66
CA GLU A 227 16.23 10.25 -3.71
C GLU A 227 16.45 9.56 -2.36
N LEU A 228 17.70 9.19 -2.08
CA LEU A 228 18.13 9.06 -0.68
C LEU A 228 18.04 10.43 0.03
N GLY A 229 17.93 11.53 -0.73
CA GLY A 229 17.97 12.89 -0.24
C GLY A 229 19.42 13.32 0.01
N PRO A 230 19.77 14.60 -0.23
CA PRO A 230 21.13 15.10 0.00
C PRO A 230 21.55 15.03 1.49
N GLU A 231 20.59 14.82 2.40
CA GLU A 231 20.78 14.80 3.84
C GLU A 231 21.20 13.42 4.40
N VAL A 232 21.17 12.36 3.59
CA VAL A 232 21.42 10.98 4.05
C VAL A 232 22.88 10.61 3.85
N THR A 233 23.57 10.33 4.95
CA THR A 233 24.98 9.92 4.93
C THR A 233 25.14 8.47 4.44
N ALA A 234 26.35 8.11 4.01
CA ALA A 234 26.67 6.72 3.68
C ALA A 234 26.43 5.77 4.87
N GLU A 235 26.73 6.23 6.09
CA GLU A 235 26.46 5.51 7.33
C GLU A 235 24.95 5.28 7.54
N ASP A 236 24.12 6.28 7.27
CA ASP A 236 22.66 6.13 7.35
C ASP A 236 22.13 5.13 6.32
N ALA A 237 22.67 5.14 5.10
CA ALA A 237 22.32 4.15 4.09
C ALA A 237 22.74 2.73 4.51
N ILE A 238 23.95 2.56 5.04
CA ILE A 238 24.45 1.29 5.57
C ILE A 238 23.60 0.81 6.75
N ARG A 239 23.19 1.70 7.66
CA ARG A 239 22.31 1.32 8.78
C ARG A 239 20.91 0.93 8.29
N ARG A 240 20.37 1.63 7.30
CA ARG A 240 19.02 1.37 6.77
C ARG A 240 18.93 0.09 5.95
N PHE A 241 19.98 -0.25 5.21
CA PHE A 241 19.96 -1.36 4.24
C PHE A 241 20.95 -2.49 4.57
N GLY A 242 21.99 -2.25 5.35
CA GLY A 242 23.00 -3.24 5.73
C GLY A 242 22.44 -4.43 6.52
N PRO A 243 21.62 -4.22 7.57
CA PRO A 243 20.98 -5.32 8.32
C PRO A 243 20.00 -6.17 7.49
N LEU A 244 19.69 -5.75 6.25
CA LEU A 244 18.78 -6.44 5.34
C LEU A 244 19.52 -7.27 4.27
N ILE A 245 20.86 -7.21 4.22
CA ILE A 245 21.72 -7.90 3.22
C ILE A 245 22.46 -9.11 3.85
N THR A 246 22.36 -9.31 5.17
CA THR A 246 23.05 -10.39 5.92
C THR A 246 22.13 -11.45 6.48
#